data_AF-R4KD69-F1
#
_entry.id   AF-R4KD69-F1
#
_cell.length_a   1.000
_cell.length_b   1.000
_cell.length_c   1.000
_cell.angle_alpha   90.00
_cell.angle_beta   90.00
_cell.angle_gamma   90.00
#
_symmetry.space_group_name_H-M   'P 1'
#
loop_
_entity.id
_entity.type
_entity.pdbx_description
1 polymer ?
#
loop_
_entity_poly.entity_id
_entity_poly.type
_entity_poly.pdbx_seq_one_letter_code
_entity_poly.pdbx_strand_id
1 'polypeptide(L)' 'MLLSKIQQKQLTYTEVGKAVGVSRQMISYIVNCRCNPSWKLQRRLEQFFGIPASELLAESEQR' A
#
# COMPACT_ATOMS: atom_id res chain seq x y z
N MET A 1 -0.07 -7.68 -3.18
CA MET A 1 -1.51 -7.46 -2.88
C MET A 1 -1.94 -6.00 -2.91
N LEU A 2 -1.15 -5.06 -2.36
CA LEU A 2 -1.44 -3.61 -2.37
C LEU A 2 -1.84 -3.04 -3.75
N LEU A 3 -1.05 -3.32 -4.81
CA LEU A 3 -1.35 -2.85 -6.17
C LEU A 3 -2.74 -3.30 -6.66
N SER A 4 -3.06 -4.57 -6.44
CA SER A 4 -4.36 -5.14 -6.83
C SER A 4 -5.51 -4.46 -6.09
N LYS A 5 -5.33 -4.10 -4.82
CA LYS A 5 -6.34 -3.36 -4.04
C LYS A 5 -6.50 -1.92 -4.51
N ILE A 6 -5.40 -1.27 -4.89
CA ILE A 6 -5.41 0.05 -5.51
C ILE A 6 -6.20 0.01 -6.83
N GLN A 7 -5.94 -0.98 -7.68
CA GLN A 7 -6.66 -1.18 -8.94
C GLN A 7 -8.15 -1.53 -8.74
N GLN A 8 -8.48 -2.44 -7.81
CA GLN A 8 -9.87 -2.81 -7.49
C GLN A 8 -10.71 -1.60 -7.04
N LYS A 9 -10.12 -0.70 -6.27
CA LYS A 9 -10.78 0.53 -5.80
C LYS A 9 -10.68 1.68 -6.81
N GLN A 10 -10.09 1.47 -7.99
CA GLN A 10 -9.84 2.50 -9.02
C GLN A 10 -9.10 3.73 -8.47
N LEU A 11 -8.22 3.52 -7.48
CA LEU A 11 -7.43 4.58 -6.86
C LEU A 11 -6.11 4.77 -7.61
N THR A 12 -5.61 5.99 -7.60
CA THR A 12 -4.26 6.31 -8.04
C THR A 12 -3.28 6.30 -6.85
N TYR A 13 -1.99 6.11 -7.13
CA TYR A 13 -0.95 6.21 -6.09
C TYR A 13 -0.92 7.58 -5.40
N THR A 14 -1.34 8.62 -6.11
CA THR A 14 -1.43 9.99 -5.57
C THR A 14 -2.55 10.08 -4.55
N GLU A 15 -3.71 9.50 -4.82
CA GLU A 15 -4.86 9.50 -3.90
C GLU A 15 -4.56 8.67 -2.65
N VAL A 16 -3.97 7.48 -2.83
CA VAL A 16 -3.54 6.63 -1.71
C VAL A 16 -2.51 7.37 -0.86
N GLY A 17 -1.50 7.99 -1.51
CA GLY A 17 -0.48 8.78 -0.83
C GLY A 17 -1.07 9.92 -0.01
N LYS A 18 -2.00 10.69 -0.60
CA LYS A 18 -2.72 11.76 0.12
C LYS A 18 -3.50 11.21 1.32
N ALA A 19 -4.21 10.10 1.15
CA ALA A 19 -5.02 9.51 2.22
C ALA A 19 -4.19 8.98 3.40
N VAL A 20 -2.99 8.44 3.15
CA VAL A 20 -2.11 7.92 4.21
C VAL A 20 -0.99 8.89 4.62
N GLY A 21 -0.98 10.09 4.05
CA GLY A 21 -0.05 11.18 4.38
C GLY A 21 1.39 10.92 3.92
N VAL A 22 1.58 10.39 2.71
CA VAL A 22 2.89 10.18 2.07
C VAL A 22 2.88 10.61 0.61
N SER A 23 4.06 10.71 0.00
CA SER A 23 4.17 11.06 -1.42
C SER A 23 3.70 9.92 -2.33
N ARG A 24 3.28 10.26 -3.55
CA ARG A 24 3.00 9.28 -4.63
C ARG A 24 4.18 8.34 -4.85
N GLN A 25 5.41 8.89 -4.82
CA GLN A 25 6.65 8.13 -4.99
C GLN A 25 6.80 7.06 -3.90
N MET A 26 6.44 7.38 -2.64
CA MET A 26 6.50 6.42 -1.55
C MET A 26 5.56 5.23 -1.78
N ILE A 27 4.32 5.47 -2.23
CA ILE A 27 3.39 4.38 -2.58
C ILE A 27 3.94 3.54 -3.73
N SER A 28 4.45 4.19 -4.78
CA SER A 28 5.10 3.51 -5.90
C SER A 28 6.29 2.67 -5.44
N TYR A 29 7.07 3.15 -4.48
CA TYR A 29 8.23 2.45 -3.94
C TYR A 29 7.83 1.21 -3.13
N ILE A 30 6.79 1.31 -2.30
CA ILE A 30 6.24 0.17 -1.55
C ILE A 30 5.71 -0.91 -2.52
N VAL A 31 5.03 -0.49 -3.60
CA VAL A 31 4.50 -1.41 -4.60
C VAL A 31 5.60 -2.09 -5.41
N ASN A 32 6.62 -1.35 -5.85
CA ASN A 32 7.61 -1.86 -6.80
C ASN A 32 8.86 -2.46 -6.14
N CYS A 33 9.39 -1.85 -5.09
CA CYS A 33 10.65 -2.28 -4.46
C CYS A 33 10.44 -3.33 -3.36
N ARG A 34 9.19 -3.78 -3.14
CA ARG A 34 8.81 -4.73 -2.08
C ARG A 34 9.35 -4.32 -0.70
N CYS A 35 9.54 -3.01 -0.50
CA CYS A 35 10.08 -2.50 0.75
C CYS A 35 8.97 -2.50 1.81
N ASN A 36 9.28 -3.07 2.98
CA ASN A 36 8.34 -3.05 4.08
C ASN A 36 8.30 -1.62 4.67
N PRO A 37 7.18 -0.89 4.55
CA PRO A 37 7.07 0.45 5.09
C PRO A 37 7.13 0.43 6.63
N SER A 38 7.42 1.58 7.23
CA SER A 38 7.42 1.70 8.70
C SER A 38 6.06 1.30 9.31
N TRP A 39 6.08 0.81 10.56
CA TRP A 39 4.87 0.44 11.32
C TRP A 39 3.77 1.51 11.29
N LYS A 40 4.14 2.79 11.37
CA LYS A 40 3.19 3.90 11.31
C LYS A 40 2.46 3.96 9.97
N LEU A 41 3.16 3.71 8.86
CA LEU A 41 2.59 3.73 7.53
C LEU A 41 1.77 2.46 7.25
N GLN A 42 2.23 1.30 7.74
CA GLN A 42 1.45 0.06 7.72
C GLN A 42 0.08 0.25 8.37
N ARG A 43 0.03 0.82 9.58
CA ARG A 43 -1.22 1.08 10.30
C ARG A 43 -2.15 2.06 9.59
N ARG A 44 -1.60 3.07 8.90
CA ARG A 44 -2.42 4.00 8.09
C ARG A 44 -2.99 3.32 6.85
N LEU A 45 -2.21 2.47 6.20
CA LEU A 45 -2.67 1.65 5.08
C LEU A 45 -3.75 0.66 5.54
N GLU A 46 -3.59 0.05 6.71
CA GLU A 46 -4.63 -0.81 7.33
C GLU A 46 -5.94 -0.07 7.52
N GLN A 47 -5.89 1.11 8.14
CA GLN A 47 -7.07 1.93 8.37
C GLN A 47 -7.74 2.38 7.07
N PHE A 48 -6.94 2.72 6.06
CA PHE A 48 -7.45 3.19 4.77
C PHE A 48 -8.09 2.07 3.93
N PHE A 49 -7.47 0.89 3.91
CA PHE A 49 -7.98 -0.24 3.12
C PHE A 49 -8.93 -1.15 3.90
N GLY A 50 -8.95 -1.08 5.23
CA GLY A 50 -9.70 -1.97 6.11
C GLY A 50 -9.14 -3.40 6.15
N ILE A 51 -7.87 -3.59 5.79
CA ILE A 51 -7.22 -4.89 5.62
C ILE A 51 -5.92 -4.88 6.43
N PRO A 52 -5.59 -5.92 7.21
CA PRO A 52 -4.33 -6.02 7.92
C PRO A 52 -3.12 -5.79 7.02
N ALA A 53 -2.10 -5.08 7.49
CA ALA A 53 -0.92 -4.73 6.72
C ALA A 53 -0.15 -5.99 6.32
N SER A 54 -0.16 -7.00 7.18
CA SER A 54 0.40 -8.33 6.90
C SER A 54 -0.21 -8.94 5.64
N GLU A 55 -1.51 -8.79 5.42
CA GLU A 55 -2.21 -9.28 4.23
C GLU A 55 -2.01 -8.32 3.05
N LEU A 56 -2.17 -7.01 3.27
CA LEU A 56 -2.06 -5.99 2.24
C LEU A 56 -0.66 -5.91 1.61
N LEU A 57 0.36 -6.11 2.43
CA LEU A 57 1.78 -6.05 2.08
C LEU A 57 2.42 -7.43 2.01
N ALA A 58 1.65 -8.52 2.17
CA ALA A 58 2.13 -9.86 1.91
C ALA A 58 2.80 -9.89 0.54
N GLU A 59 4.01 -10.44 0.49
CA GLU A 59 4.64 -10.78 -0.77
C GLU A 59 3.69 -11.71 -1.51
N SER A 60 3.28 -11.30 -2.71
CA SER A 60 2.71 -12.29 -3.62
C SER A 60 3.87 -13.20 -3.97
N GLU A 61 3.90 -14.39 -3.37
CA GLU A 61 4.73 -15.50 -3.79
C GLU A 61 4.28 -15.88 -5.21
N GLN A 62 4.70 -15.07 -6.18
CA GLN A 62 4.70 -15.44 -7.59
C GLN A 62 5.91 -16.34 -7.76
N ARG A 63 5.63 -17.63 -7.54
CA ARG A 63 6.46 -18.74 -7.97
C ARG A 63 6.38 -18.91 -9.48
#